data_AF-A0A291G8A3-F1
#
_entry.id   AF-A0A291G8A3-F1
#
_cell.length_a   1.000
_cell.length_b   1.000
_cell.length_c   1.000
_cell.angle_alpha   90.00
_cell.angle_beta   90.00
_cell.angle_gamma   90.00
#
_symmetry.space_group_name_H-M   'P 1'
#
loop_
_entity.id
_entity.type
_entity.pdbx_description
1 polymer ?
#
loop_
_entity_poly.entity_id
_entity_poly.type
_entity_poly.pdbx_seq_one_letter_code
_entity_poly.pdbx_strand_id
1 'polypeptide(L)'
;MHQREDFYSRLGRVTRAPQDGVHRMGPSQTRNHGRNQHLKEMLARHKAQGVHGAPAIEPNLKLTQVLSYLLAFAMGGLAAVIARWLRFQLSDGMTQVSADLDLALDVLFAIVIAFILREAVSLSAVKRMGAQVAGILLAMVTMHNVVHEMPDVFSRLFSPQWVAHVTDTTEPGTLAFRGHSYHL
;
A
#
# COMPACT_ATOMS: atom_id res chain seq x y z
N MET A 1 -23.63 -83.83 -1.52
CA MET A 1 -24.27 -82.50 -1.50
C MET A 1 -23.78 -81.57 -0.38
N HIS A 2 -23.20 -82.07 0.72
CA HIS A 2 -22.78 -81.26 1.88
C HIS A 2 -21.58 -80.32 1.65
N GLN A 3 -20.69 -80.62 0.71
CA GLN A 3 -19.48 -79.80 0.49
C GLN A 3 -19.76 -78.42 -0.11
N ARG A 4 -20.90 -78.28 -0.80
CA ARG A 4 -21.33 -77.02 -1.43
C ARG A 4 -21.93 -76.06 -0.41
N GLU A 5 -22.65 -76.60 0.58
CA GLU A 5 -23.26 -75.82 1.66
C GLU A 5 -22.21 -75.26 2.62
N ASP A 6 -21.15 -76.02 2.89
CA ASP A 6 -20.00 -75.55 3.67
C ASP A 6 -19.21 -74.43 2.98
N PHE A 7 -19.20 -74.41 1.64
CA PHE A 7 -18.55 -73.35 0.89
C PHE A 7 -19.37 -72.04 0.96
N TYR A 8 -20.69 -72.12 0.82
CA TYR A 8 -21.58 -70.95 0.94
C TYR A 8 -21.68 -70.43 2.38
N SER A 9 -21.63 -71.30 3.40
CA SER A 9 -21.64 -70.90 4.81
C SER A 9 -20.36 -70.15 5.21
N ARG A 10 -19.21 -70.47 4.59
CA ARG A 10 -17.95 -69.74 4.77
C ARG A 10 -17.98 -68.37 4.09
N LEU A 11 -18.53 -68.26 2.87
CA LEU A 11 -18.67 -66.98 2.18
C LEU A 11 -19.57 -66.00 2.93
N GLY A 12 -20.70 -66.46 3.48
CA GLY A 12 -21.61 -65.62 4.27
C GLY A 12 -21.03 -65.15 5.61
N ARG A 13 -20.01 -65.83 6.14
CA ARG A 13 -19.34 -65.46 7.39
C ARG A 13 -18.31 -64.33 7.20
N VAL A 14 -17.73 -64.22 6.01
CA VAL A 14 -16.77 -63.14 5.67
C VAL A 14 -17.50 -61.81 5.38
N THR A 15 -18.74 -61.86 4.90
CA THR A 15 -19.55 -60.66 4.64
C THR A 15 -20.23 -60.08 5.89
N ARG A 16 -20.23 -60.81 7.01
CA ARG A 16 -20.92 -60.45 8.25
C ARG A 16 -19.95 -60.33 9.43
N ALA A 17 -18.83 -59.66 9.22
CA ALA A 17 -18.08 -59.10 10.34
C ALA A 17 -18.88 -57.92 10.91
N PRO A 18 -19.07 -57.82 12.24
CA PRO A 18 -19.68 -56.64 12.82
C PRO A 18 -18.82 -55.43 12.46
N GLN A 19 -19.40 -54.45 11.77
CA GLN A 19 -18.89 -53.09 11.69
C GLN A 19 -19.02 -52.45 13.09
N ASP A 20 -18.32 -52.99 14.08
CA ASP A 20 -17.96 -52.18 15.23
C ASP A 20 -17.00 -51.13 14.70
N GLY A 21 -17.42 -49.87 14.82
CA GLY A 21 -16.80 -48.67 14.28
C GLY A 21 -15.43 -48.35 14.87
N VAL A 22 -14.50 -49.30 14.84
CA VAL A 22 -13.09 -49.04 14.95
C VAL A 22 -12.69 -48.38 13.64
N HIS A 23 -12.86 -47.06 13.61
CA HIS A 23 -12.15 -46.18 12.68
C HIS A 23 -10.71 -46.67 12.64
N ARG A 24 -10.34 -47.44 11.61
CA ARG A 24 -8.97 -47.85 11.35
C ARG A 24 -8.22 -46.59 10.96
N MET A 25 -7.83 -45.80 11.96
CA MET A 25 -6.88 -44.72 11.79
C MET A 25 -5.60 -45.36 11.27
N GLY A 26 -5.26 -45.07 10.01
CA GLY A 26 -4.03 -45.57 9.42
C GLY A 26 -2.80 -45.13 10.22
N PRO A 27 -1.65 -45.81 10.10
CA PRO A 27 -0.44 -45.48 10.84
C PRO A 27 0.08 -44.04 10.59
N SER A 28 -0.29 -43.42 9.47
CA SER A 28 -0.04 -41.99 9.20
C SER A 28 -0.97 -41.06 10.00
N GLN A 29 -2.18 -41.51 10.30
CA GLN A 29 -3.20 -40.75 11.02
C GLN A 29 -2.93 -40.75 12.53
N THR A 30 -2.44 -41.84 13.12
CA THR A 30 -2.03 -41.90 14.53
C THR A 30 -0.84 -40.98 14.83
N ARG A 31 0.16 -40.94 13.94
CA ARG A 31 1.32 -40.05 14.07
C ARG A 31 0.94 -38.57 13.97
N ASN A 32 0.06 -38.22 13.03
CA ASN A 32 -0.46 -36.86 12.90
C ASN A 32 -1.37 -36.47 14.07
N HIS A 33 -2.18 -37.42 14.57
CA HIS A 33 -3.07 -37.18 15.71
C HIS A 33 -2.30 -36.89 16.99
N GLY A 34 -1.25 -37.67 17.30
CA GLY A 34 -0.38 -37.40 18.45
C GLY A 34 0.34 -36.05 18.33
N ARG A 35 0.82 -35.71 17.13
CA ARG A 35 1.47 -34.40 16.89
C ARG A 35 0.50 -33.23 17.05
N ASN A 36 -0.74 -33.39 16.60
CA ASN A 36 -1.79 -32.38 16.73
C ASN A 36 -2.26 -32.21 18.18
N GLN A 37 -2.32 -33.28 18.96
CA GLN A 37 -2.60 -33.21 20.39
C GLN A 37 -1.48 -32.47 21.14
N HIS A 38 -0.22 -32.79 20.84
CA HIS A 38 0.94 -32.11 21.43
C HIS A 38 0.98 -30.61 21.08
N LEU A 39 0.62 -30.24 19.84
CA LEU A 39 0.48 -28.83 19.43
C LEU A 39 -0.64 -28.12 20.20
N LYS A 40 -1.78 -28.77 20.44
CA LYS A 40 -2.87 -28.19 21.23
C LYS A 40 -2.45 -27.97 22.68
N GLU A 41 -1.70 -28.90 23.28
CA GLU A 41 -1.13 -28.72 24.61
C GLU A 41 -0.10 -27.59 24.67
N MET A 42 0.80 -27.52 23.68
CA MET A 42 1.78 -26.41 23.62
C MET A 42 1.08 -25.06 23.44
N LEU A 43 0.04 -24.98 22.59
CA LEU A 43 -0.77 -23.76 22.43
C LEU A 43 -1.53 -23.40 23.70
N ALA A 44 -2.09 -24.39 24.40
CA ALA A 44 -2.78 -24.17 25.67
C ALA A 44 -1.80 -23.68 26.77
N ARG A 45 -0.59 -24.25 26.82
CA ARG A 45 0.48 -23.79 27.72
C ARG A 45 0.97 -22.39 27.36
N HIS A 46 1.17 -22.09 26.08
CA HIS A 46 1.53 -20.74 25.60
C HIS A 46 0.43 -19.71 25.90
N LYS A 47 -0.84 -20.11 25.78
CA LYS A 47 -2.00 -19.27 26.14
C LYS A 47 -2.08 -19.03 27.66
N ALA A 48 -1.83 -20.05 28.47
CA ALA A 48 -1.81 -19.95 29.93
C ALA A 48 -0.58 -19.16 30.45
N GLN A 49 0.55 -19.23 29.75
CA GLN A 49 1.77 -18.45 30.04
C GLN A 49 1.68 -16.98 29.58
N GLY A 50 0.54 -16.53 29.04
CA GLY A 50 0.31 -15.13 28.71
C GLY A 50 1.18 -14.56 27.57
N VAL A 51 1.86 -15.41 26.80
CA VAL A 51 2.82 -14.96 25.76
C VAL A 51 2.13 -14.25 24.60
N HIS A 52 0.80 -14.37 24.45
CA HIS A 52 0.00 -13.55 23.56
C HIS A 52 -1.20 -12.94 24.28
N GLY A 53 -0.89 -12.15 25.30
CA GLY A 53 -1.80 -11.18 25.90
C GLY A 53 -1.34 -9.75 25.64
N ALA A 54 -0.86 -9.42 24.43
CA ALA A 54 -0.93 -8.03 24.02
C ALA A 54 -2.42 -7.75 23.81
N PRO A 55 -3.08 -6.90 24.63
CA PRO A 55 -4.44 -6.48 24.32
C PRO A 55 -4.44 -6.00 22.88
N ALA A 56 -5.52 -6.31 22.15
CA ALA A 56 -5.77 -5.72 20.84
C ALA A 56 -5.35 -4.26 20.92
N ILE A 57 -4.29 -3.89 20.19
CA ILE A 57 -3.79 -2.52 20.17
C ILE A 57 -4.96 -1.74 19.60
N GLU A 58 -5.78 -1.15 20.47
CA GLU A 58 -6.63 -0.04 20.09
C GLU A 58 -5.69 0.88 19.31
N PRO A 59 -6.01 1.23 18.05
CA PRO A 59 -5.17 2.12 17.28
C PRO A 59 -5.37 3.51 17.89
N ASN A 60 -4.77 3.72 19.05
CA ASN A 60 -4.52 5.01 19.62
C ASN A 60 -3.49 5.60 18.65
N LEU A 61 -3.99 6.26 17.61
CA LEU A 61 -3.19 6.99 16.64
C LEU A 61 -2.37 7.97 17.46
N LYS A 62 -1.14 7.56 17.79
CA LYS A 62 -0.21 8.43 18.49
C LYS A 62 -0.07 9.65 17.60
N LEU A 63 -0.24 10.84 18.17
CA LEU A 63 -0.10 12.12 17.47
C LEU A 63 1.15 12.15 16.57
N THR A 64 2.23 11.49 17.02
CA THR A 64 3.46 11.28 16.27
C THR A 64 3.27 10.57 14.92
N GLN A 65 2.37 9.59 14.83
CA GLN A 65 2.07 8.83 13.61
C GLN A 65 1.30 9.69 12.59
N VAL A 66 0.30 10.45 13.04
CA VAL A 66 -0.43 11.42 12.21
C VAL A 66 0.52 12.49 11.70
N LEU A 67 1.29 13.10 12.60
CA LEU A 67 2.25 14.16 12.26
C LEU A 67 3.25 13.70 11.20
N SER A 68 3.70 12.46 11.28
CA SER A 68 4.65 11.91 10.31
C SER A 68 4.01 11.52 8.97
N TYR A 69 2.69 11.28 8.91
CA TYR A 69 1.99 11.20 7.62
C TYR A 69 1.84 12.59 6.98
N LEU A 70 1.53 13.62 7.78
CA LEU A 70 1.49 15.01 7.32
C LEU A 70 2.85 15.48 6.80
N LEU A 71 3.93 15.17 7.51
CA LEU A 71 5.29 15.47 7.06
C LEU A 71 5.63 14.75 5.76
N ALA A 72 5.29 13.46 5.64
CA ALA A 72 5.51 12.72 4.40
C ALA A 72 4.72 13.32 3.22
N PHE A 73 3.48 13.74 3.47
CA PHE A 73 2.65 14.42 2.49
C PHE A 73 3.26 15.76 2.04
N ALA A 74 3.62 16.62 2.99
CA ALA A 74 4.26 17.90 2.72
C ALA A 74 5.58 17.75 1.94
N MET A 75 6.38 16.74 2.31
CA MET A 75 7.64 16.43 1.62
C MET A 75 7.40 15.96 0.17
N GLY A 76 6.29 15.26 -0.09
CA GLY A 76 5.86 14.91 -1.44
C GLY A 76 5.49 16.14 -2.27
N GLY A 77 4.68 17.04 -1.71
CA GLY A 77 4.33 18.29 -2.38
C GLY A 77 5.56 19.16 -2.69
N LEU A 78 6.49 19.28 -1.73
CA LEU A 78 7.74 20.01 -1.94
C LEU A 78 8.60 19.36 -3.03
N ALA A 79 8.69 18.03 -3.07
CA ALA A 79 9.40 17.32 -4.13
C ALA A 79 8.82 17.62 -5.51
N ALA A 80 7.49 17.72 -5.64
CA ALA A 80 6.83 18.08 -6.89
C ALA A 80 7.17 19.52 -7.34
N VAL A 81 7.20 20.47 -6.39
CA VAL A 81 7.60 21.86 -6.69
C VAL A 81 9.06 21.93 -7.16
N ILE A 82 9.97 21.23 -6.46
CA ILE A 82 11.38 21.20 -6.84
C ILE A 82 11.57 20.50 -8.19
N ALA A 83 10.84 19.41 -8.46
CA ALA A 83 10.84 18.72 -9.75
C ALA A 83 10.46 19.67 -10.88
N ARG A 84 9.36 20.40 -10.69
CA ARG A 84 8.87 21.39 -11.66
C ARG A 84 9.88 22.52 -11.87
N TRP A 85 10.51 22.99 -10.80
CA TRP A 85 11.56 23.99 -10.87
C TRP A 85 12.79 23.50 -11.63
N LEU A 86 13.27 22.29 -11.34
CA LEU A 86 14.39 21.68 -12.07
C LEU A 86 14.07 21.54 -13.55
N ARG A 87 12.87 21.06 -13.88
CA ARG A 87 12.41 20.94 -15.27
C ARG A 87 12.39 22.29 -15.96
N PHE A 88 11.87 23.32 -15.31
CA PHE A 88 11.84 24.68 -15.84
C PHE A 88 13.25 25.15 -16.23
N GLN A 89 14.24 24.93 -15.36
CA GLN A 89 15.63 25.32 -15.62
C GLN A 89 16.31 24.51 -16.73
N LEU A 90 15.94 23.23 -16.89
CA LEU A 90 16.52 22.36 -17.92
C LEU A 90 15.89 22.55 -19.30
N SER A 91 14.66 23.09 -19.37
CA SER A 91 13.83 23.09 -20.58
C SER A 91 13.67 24.48 -21.22
N ASP A 92 14.43 25.49 -20.74
CA ASP A 92 14.27 26.92 -21.09
C ASP A 92 12.82 27.43 -20.97
N GLY A 93 12.04 26.83 -20.07
CA GLY A 93 10.78 27.36 -19.56
C GLY A 93 9.48 27.08 -20.33
N MET A 94 9.49 26.67 -21.62
CA MET A 94 8.25 26.69 -22.44
C MET A 94 8.02 25.49 -23.37
N THR A 95 8.82 24.43 -23.31
CA THR A 95 8.65 23.27 -24.21
C THR A 95 7.61 22.28 -23.67
N GLN A 96 6.33 22.56 -23.94
CA GLN A 96 5.26 21.55 -23.83
C GLN A 96 5.31 20.64 -25.05
N VAL A 97 5.65 19.36 -24.84
CA VAL A 97 5.65 18.35 -25.92
C VAL A 97 4.27 17.70 -26.01
N SER A 98 3.69 17.32 -24.85
CA SER A 98 2.29 16.91 -24.71
C SER A 98 1.91 16.87 -23.23
N ALA A 99 0.65 17.21 -22.91
CA ALA A 99 0.18 17.28 -21.52
C ALA A 99 0.37 15.97 -20.74
N ASP A 100 0.16 14.81 -21.38
CA ASP A 100 0.33 13.50 -20.75
C ASP A 100 1.81 13.15 -20.51
N LEU A 101 2.71 13.48 -21.46
CA LEU A 101 4.15 13.25 -21.29
C LEU A 101 4.76 14.20 -20.25
N ASP A 102 4.34 15.46 -20.26
CA ASP A 102 4.78 16.46 -19.29
C ASP A 102 4.37 16.06 -17.87
N LEU A 103 3.12 15.60 -17.70
CA LEU A 103 2.62 15.06 -16.43
C LEU A 103 3.43 13.82 -16.00
N ALA A 104 3.66 12.87 -16.91
CA ALA A 104 4.39 11.64 -16.59
C ALA A 104 5.83 11.92 -16.15
N LEU A 105 6.50 12.86 -16.82
CA LEU A 105 7.84 13.28 -16.46
C LEU A 105 7.84 14.04 -15.13
N ASP A 106 6.89 14.95 -14.90
CA ASP A 106 6.78 15.66 -13.61
C ASP A 106 6.61 14.66 -12.45
N VAL A 107 5.78 13.63 -12.62
CA VAL A 107 5.64 12.53 -11.63
C VAL A 107 6.97 11.80 -11.44
N LEU A 108 7.65 11.44 -12.52
CA LEU A 108 8.93 10.71 -12.45
C LEU A 108 10.00 11.51 -11.69
N PHE A 109 10.19 12.78 -12.05
CA PHE A 109 11.13 13.67 -11.36
C PHE A 109 10.73 13.88 -9.89
N ALA A 110 9.44 14.08 -9.62
CA ALA A 110 8.94 14.24 -8.26
C ALA A 110 9.20 12.99 -7.41
N ILE A 111 9.01 11.79 -7.96
CA ILE A 111 9.33 10.53 -7.28
C ILE A 111 10.82 10.44 -6.97
N VAL A 112 11.69 10.71 -7.94
CA VAL A 112 13.15 10.68 -7.75
C VAL A 112 13.59 11.66 -6.65
N ILE A 113 13.10 12.89 -6.69
CA ILE A 113 13.42 13.92 -5.69
C ILE A 113 12.84 13.54 -4.32
N ALA A 114 11.62 13.00 -4.30
CA ALA A 114 10.99 12.50 -3.09
C ALA A 114 11.80 11.39 -2.41
N PHE A 115 12.42 10.50 -3.19
CA PHE A 115 13.34 9.48 -2.67
C PHE A 115 14.64 10.09 -2.13
N ILE A 116 15.24 11.03 -2.85
CA ILE A 116 16.47 11.71 -2.40
C ILE A 116 16.22 12.46 -1.08
N LEU A 117 15.15 13.25 -1.01
CA LEU A 117 14.77 13.96 0.21
C LEU A 117 14.46 13.01 1.36
N ARG A 118 13.82 11.87 1.08
CA ARG A 118 13.53 10.86 2.11
C ARG A 118 14.81 10.22 2.66
N GLU A 119 15.75 9.90 1.78
CA GLU A 119 17.04 9.35 2.17
C GLU A 119 17.84 10.34 3.01
N ALA A 120 17.89 11.61 2.59
CA ALA A 120 18.54 12.69 3.33
C ALA A 120 17.98 12.87 4.75
N VAL A 121 16.70 12.59 4.97
CA VAL A 121 16.03 12.72 6.27
C VAL A 121 16.04 11.40 7.07
N SER A 122 16.63 10.32 6.55
CA SER A 122 16.71 9.00 7.23
C SER A 122 15.36 8.45 7.71
N LEU A 123 14.26 8.84 7.06
CA LEU A 123 12.90 8.42 7.42
C LEU A 123 12.68 6.96 6.96
N SER A 124 13.06 6.01 7.81
CA SER A 124 12.72 4.60 7.66
C SER A 124 11.21 4.40 7.86
N ALA A 125 10.43 4.48 6.77
CA ALA A 125 9.12 3.85 6.70
C ALA A 125 8.59 3.82 5.25
N VAL A 126 8.79 2.68 4.58
CA VAL A 126 8.03 2.29 3.38
C VAL A 126 6.51 2.48 3.59
N LYS A 127 6.03 2.37 4.85
CA LYS A 127 4.64 2.59 5.28
C LYS A 127 4.06 4.00 5.01
N ARG A 128 4.89 4.99 4.67
CA ARG A 128 4.46 6.39 4.41
C ARG A 128 4.55 6.80 2.95
N MET A 129 4.96 5.88 2.08
CA MET A 129 5.12 6.15 0.67
C MET A 129 3.82 6.60 0.01
N GLY A 130 2.68 6.03 0.41
CA GLY A 130 1.36 6.45 -0.10
C GLY A 130 1.03 7.92 0.19
N ALA A 131 1.32 8.41 1.39
CA ALA A 131 1.08 9.81 1.74
C ALA A 131 2.00 10.76 0.96
N GLN A 132 3.25 10.36 0.73
CA GLN A 132 4.17 11.15 -0.09
C GLN A 132 3.74 11.21 -1.55
N VAL A 133 3.29 10.08 -2.13
CA VAL A 133 2.72 10.05 -3.48
C VAL A 133 1.45 10.91 -3.57
N ALA A 134 0.56 10.82 -2.58
CA ALA A 134 -0.63 11.67 -2.52
C ALA A 134 -0.27 13.15 -2.48
N GLY A 135 0.78 13.53 -1.74
CA GLY A 135 1.30 14.90 -1.69
C GLY A 135 1.83 15.39 -3.04
N ILE A 136 2.57 14.53 -3.76
CA ILE A 136 3.04 14.81 -5.13
C ILE A 136 1.83 15.07 -6.04
N LEU A 137 0.89 14.13 -6.09
CA LEU A 137 -0.27 14.21 -6.98
C LEU A 137 -1.14 15.44 -6.69
N LEU A 138 -1.40 15.73 -5.40
CA LEU A 138 -2.16 16.92 -5.03
C LEU A 138 -1.43 18.19 -5.50
N ALA A 139 -0.13 18.32 -5.19
CA ALA A 139 0.64 19.49 -5.59
C ALA A 139 0.63 19.69 -7.10
N MET A 140 0.71 18.62 -7.90
CA MET A 140 0.66 18.72 -9.36
C MET A 140 -0.66 19.29 -9.88
N VAL A 141 -1.79 18.93 -9.27
CA VAL A 141 -3.11 19.38 -9.73
C VAL A 141 -3.56 20.70 -9.09
N THR A 142 -2.94 21.15 -7.99
CA THR A 142 -3.35 22.37 -7.26
C THR A 142 -2.29 23.47 -7.22
N MET A 143 -1.08 23.24 -7.71
CA MET A 143 0.01 24.23 -7.61
C MET A 143 -0.35 25.56 -8.27
N HIS A 144 -1.11 25.54 -9.38
CA HIS A 144 -1.56 26.77 -10.04
C HIS A 144 -2.45 27.64 -9.13
N ASN A 145 -3.26 27.05 -8.24
CA ASN A 145 -4.04 27.81 -7.27
C ASN A 145 -3.12 28.60 -6.32
N VAL A 146 -2.01 28.00 -5.89
CA VAL A 146 -1.03 28.69 -5.03
C VAL A 146 -0.32 29.80 -5.79
N VAL A 147 -0.10 29.63 -7.09
CA VAL A 147 0.46 30.68 -7.97
C VAL A 147 -0.50 31.86 -8.07
N HIS A 148 -1.82 31.62 -8.16
CA HIS A 148 -2.84 32.69 -8.15
C HIS A 148 -2.87 33.46 -6.83
N GLU A 149 -2.73 32.77 -5.69
CA GLU A 149 -2.71 33.41 -4.37
C GLU A 149 -1.40 34.18 -4.09
N MET A 150 -0.27 33.70 -4.61
CA MET A 150 1.06 34.23 -4.31
C MET A 150 1.94 34.43 -5.56
N PRO A 151 1.52 35.25 -6.55
CA PRO A 151 2.23 35.40 -7.82
C PRO A 151 3.64 35.99 -7.64
N ASP A 152 3.82 36.88 -6.67
CA ASP A 152 5.11 37.54 -6.38
C ASP A 152 6.19 36.56 -5.88
N VAL A 153 5.81 35.49 -5.19
CA VAL A 153 6.75 34.48 -4.71
C VAL A 153 7.21 33.60 -5.88
N PHE A 154 6.25 33.17 -6.71
CA PHE A 154 6.53 32.28 -7.84
C PHE A 154 7.23 33.00 -9.01
N SER A 155 7.05 34.31 -9.17
CA SER A 155 7.76 35.10 -10.17
C SER A 155 9.27 35.15 -9.91
N ARG A 156 9.69 35.05 -8.64
CA ARG A 156 11.09 34.97 -8.22
C ARG A 156 11.67 33.56 -8.39
N LEU A 157 10.84 32.51 -8.23
CA LEU A 157 11.28 31.12 -8.32
C LEU A 157 11.41 30.63 -9.76
N PHE A 158 10.43 30.95 -10.61
CA PHE A 158 10.35 30.47 -11.99
C PHE A 158 10.66 31.60 -12.97
N SER A 159 9.75 32.56 -13.10
CA SER A 159 9.92 33.84 -13.81
C SER A 159 8.57 34.57 -13.86
N PRO A 160 8.53 35.90 -14.12
CA PRO A 160 7.27 36.61 -14.36
C PRO A 160 6.50 36.07 -15.58
N GLN A 161 7.21 35.67 -16.64
CA GLN A 161 6.59 35.14 -17.86
C GLN A 161 5.90 33.79 -17.61
N TRP A 162 6.53 32.92 -16.82
CA TRP A 162 5.94 31.64 -16.45
C TRP A 162 4.68 31.83 -15.59
N VAL A 163 4.71 32.76 -14.63
CA VAL A 163 3.53 33.08 -13.80
C VAL A 163 2.39 33.60 -14.68
N ALA A 164 2.68 34.55 -15.59
CA ALA A 164 1.67 35.06 -16.53
C ALA A 164 1.07 33.92 -17.37
N HIS A 165 1.91 33.02 -17.89
CA HIS A 165 1.43 31.85 -18.62
C HIS A 165 0.51 30.96 -17.78
N VAL A 166 0.85 30.66 -16.53
CA VAL A 166 0.01 29.85 -15.64
C VAL A 166 -1.30 30.56 -15.33
N THR A 167 -1.27 31.84 -14.99
CA THR A 167 -2.46 32.64 -14.67
C THR A 167 -3.38 32.81 -15.89
N ASP A 168 -2.83 32.93 -17.10
CA ASP A 168 -3.62 33.06 -18.33
C ASP A 168 -4.21 31.73 -18.80
N THR A 169 -3.60 30.59 -18.45
CA THR A 169 -4.03 29.25 -18.90
C THR A 169 -4.80 28.44 -17.86
N THR A 170 -4.89 28.92 -16.61
CA THR A 170 -5.56 28.22 -15.52
C THR A 170 -6.46 29.15 -14.70
N GLU A 171 -7.57 28.62 -14.22
CA GLU A 171 -8.51 29.36 -13.36
C GLU A 171 -8.24 29.10 -11.87
N PRO A 172 -8.37 30.10 -11.00
CA PRO A 172 -8.24 29.91 -9.55
C PRO A 172 -9.37 29.04 -8.99
N GLY A 173 -9.07 28.25 -7.96
CA GLY A 173 -10.05 27.37 -7.32
C GLY A 173 -10.42 26.14 -8.15
N THR A 174 -9.50 25.67 -9.00
CA THR A 174 -9.73 24.50 -9.86
C THR A 174 -8.68 23.41 -9.68
N LEU A 175 -8.96 22.20 -10.13
CA LEU A 175 -8.01 21.10 -10.29
C LEU A 175 -7.60 21.02 -11.76
N ALA A 176 -6.31 21.18 -12.02
CA ALA A 176 -5.76 21.04 -13.37
C ALA A 176 -5.34 19.57 -13.60
N PHE A 177 -6.06 18.86 -14.47
CA PHE A 177 -5.76 17.46 -14.79
C PHE A 177 -5.88 17.19 -16.29
N ARG A 178 -4.78 16.76 -16.90
CA ARG A 178 -4.68 16.41 -18.34
C ARG A 178 -5.17 17.53 -19.27
N GLY A 179 -4.88 18.78 -18.93
CA GLY A 179 -5.29 19.95 -19.72
C GLY A 179 -6.76 20.38 -19.53
N HIS A 180 -7.49 19.74 -18.61
CA HIS A 180 -8.83 20.16 -18.21
C HIS A 180 -8.82 20.73 -16.79
N SER A 181 -9.65 21.75 -16.57
CA SER A 181 -9.87 22.37 -15.26
C SER A 181 -11.20 21.91 -14.68
N TYR A 182 -11.20 21.43 -13.44
CA TYR A 182 -12.41 21.04 -12.70
C TYR A 182 -12.57 21.94 -11.48
N HIS A 183 -13.74 22.55 -11.28
CA HIS A 183 -13.97 23.38 -10.09
C HIS A 183 -13.99 22.55 -8.80
N LEU A 184 -13.40 23.11 -7.74
CA LEU A 184 -13.35 22.54 -6.38
C LEU A 184 -14.66 22.78 -5.61
#